data_AF-A0A2W4QG28-F1
#
_entry.id   AF-A0A2W4QG28-F1
#
_cell.length_a   1.000
_cell.length_b   1.000
_cell.length_c   1.000
_cell.angle_alpha   90.00
_cell.angle_beta   90.00
_cell.angle_gamma   90.00
#
_symmetry.space_group_name_H-M   'P 1'
#
loop_
_entity.id
_entity.type
_entity.pdbx_description
1 polymer ?
#
loop_
_entity_poly.entity_id
_entity_poly.type
_entity_poly.pdbx_seq_one_letter_code
_entity_poly.pdbx_strand_id
1 'polypeptide(L)'
;MNGSVSEQQIAELAARSEVGSDVLGAVAQEFRRLVVANARAELAALRRMDPDRPTTGALFRLLARAGIGEMGLDRLQRWASAVHIMAQRPDRLRPGNLGQSLAAIGFTEQRLDMLLNARGSTLRDLARRTAKRLANSEEAMPYRELCRLVLLDGRPDRENEAEELRIRIA
;
A
#
# COMPACT_ATOMS: atom_id res chain seq x y z
N MET A 1 -36.38 18.94 7.88
CA MET A 1 -36.39 17.56 8.40
C MET A 1 -35.25 16.83 7.72
N ASN A 2 -34.34 16.29 8.52
CA ASN A 2 -33.00 15.84 8.12
C ASN A 2 -33.04 14.67 7.14
N GLY A 3 -32.32 14.80 6.03
CA GLY A 3 -32.05 13.71 5.10
C GLY A 3 -31.11 12.70 5.75
N SER A 4 -31.66 11.55 6.16
CA SER A 4 -30.88 10.40 6.58
C SER A 4 -30.05 9.92 5.39
N VAL A 5 -28.74 10.17 5.42
CA VAL A 5 -27.79 9.56 4.50
C VAL A 5 -27.88 8.05 4.72
N SER A 6 -28.20 7.29 3.66
CA SER A 6 -28.37 5.85 3.77
C SER A 6 -27.05 5.17 4.12
N GLU A 7 -27.08 4.06 4.86
CA GLU A 7 -25.87 3.28 5.19
C GLU A 7 -25.09 2.86 3.93
N GLN A 8 -25.78 2.62 2.82
CA GLN A 8 -25.17 2.36 1.52
C GLN A 8 -24.43 3.58 0.96
N GLN A 9 -24.97 4.79 1.10
CA GLN A 9 -24.28 6.02 0.71
C GLN A 9 -23.08 6.30 1.62
N ILE A 10 -23.16 6.01 2.92
CA ILE A 10 -22.02 6.12 3.85
C ILE A 10 -20.93 5.12 3.48
N ALA A 11 -21.29 3.86 3.20
CA ALA A 11 -20.36 2.83 2.74
C ALA A 11 -19.75 3.17 1.38
N GLU A 12 -20.51 3.77 0.46
CA GLU A 12 -20.04 4.21 -0.85
C GLU A 12 -19.12 5.45 -0.76
N LEU A 13 -19.42 6.41 0.13
CA LEU A 13 -18.55 7.57 0.43
C LEU A 13 -17.26 7.16 1.14
N ALA A 14 -17.33 6.19 2.05
CA ALA A 14 -16.16 5.57 2.67
C ALA A 14 -15.32 4.84 1.61
N ALA A 15 -15.94 3.98 0.79
CA ALA A 15 -15.27 3.27 -0.30
C ALA A 15 -14.69 4.20 -1.38
N ARG A 16 -15.32 5.37 -1.61
CA ARG A 16 -14.82 6.44 -2.49
C ARG A 16 -13.56 7.10 -1.94
N SER A 17 -13.50 7.34 -0.63
CA SER A 17 -12.41 8.04 0.06
C SER A 17 -11.21 7.15 0.41
N GLU A 18 -11.40 5.83 0.44
CA GLU A 18 -10.45 4.87 1.03
C GLU A 18 -9.22 4.49 0.18
N VAL A 19 -9.19 4.87 -1.10
CA VAL A 19 -7.98 4.82 -1.94
C VAL A 19 -7.52 6.24 -2.31
N GLY A 20 -7.99 7.24 -1.55
CA GLY A 20 -7.44 8.58 -1.59
C GLY A 20 -6.02 8.62 -1.04
N SER A 21 -5.22 9.56 -1.52
CA SER A 21 -3.90 9.95 -0.98
C SER A 21 -3.85 10.05 0.56
N ASP A 22 -5.02 10.29 1.17
CA ASP A 22 -5.23 10.51 2.60
C ASP A 22 -5.08 9.24 3.46
N VAL A 23 -5.72 8.12 3.11
CA VAL A 23 -5.66 6.89 3.93
C VAL A 23 -4.28 6.24 3.91
N LEU A 24 -3.61 6.19 2.75
CA LEU A 24 -2.19 5.80 2.69
C LEU A 24 -1.30 6.77 3.47
N GLY A 25 -1.67 8.05 3.53
CA GLY A 25 -1.05 9.05 4.38
C GLY A 25 -1.18 8.71 5.87
N ALA A 26 -2.37 8.29 6.31
CA ALA A 26 -2.63 7.88 7.69
C ALA A 26 -1.80 6.65 8.08
N VAL A 27 -1.75 5.60 7.25
CA VAL A 27 -0.89 4.43 7.51
C VAL A 27 0.59 4.81 7.58
N ALA A 28 1.05 5.66 6.66
CA ALA A 28 2.43 6.16 6.70
C ALA A 28 2.70 7.01 7.96
N GLN A 29 1.70 7.72 8.48
CA GLN A 29 1.80 8.44 9.74
C GLN A 29 1.93 7.49 10.94
N GLU A 30 1.21 6.37 10.95
CA GLU A 30 1.40 5.35 11.97
C GLU A 30 2.81 4.75 11.93
N PHE A 31 3.36 4.47 10.75
CA PHE A 31 4.75 4.04 10.62
C PHE A 31 5.73 5.07 11.19
N ARG A 32 5.52 6.36 10.92
CA ARG A 32 6.35 7.44 11.50
C ARG A 32 6.29 7.44 13.02
N ARG A 33 5.10 7.25 13.62
CA ARG A 33 4.96 7.12 15.07
C ARG A 33 5.70 5.91 15.63
N LEU A 34 5.62 4.75 14.97
CA LEU A 34 6.36 3.55 15.36
C LEU A 34 7.89 3.74 15.30
N VAL A 35 8.38 4.47 14.29
CA VAL A 35 9.80 4.82 14.15
C VAL A 35 10.23 5.75 15.28
N VAL A 36 9.48 6.83 15.53
CA VAL A 36 9.78 7.80 16.62
C VAL A 36 9.75 7.12 17.99
N ALA A 37 8.79 6.23 18.23
CA ALA A 37 8.68 5.45 19.46
C ALA A 37 9.73 4.32 19.58
N ASN A 38 10.59 4.14 18.57
CA ASN A 38 11.56 3.04 18.49
C ASN A 38 10.90 1.66 18.74
N ALA A 39 9.69 1.45 18.20
CA ALA A 39 8.88 0.24 18.37
C ALA A 39 9.40 -0.93 17.53
N ARG A 40 10.64 -1.37 17.79
CA ARG A 40 11.39 -2.35 16.99
C ARG A 40 10.64 -3.68 16.81
N ALA A 41 9.97 -4.16 17.86
CA ALA A 41 9.22 -5.40 17.83
C ALA A 41 8.01 -5.32 16.87
N GLU A 42 7.24 -4.23 16.92
CA GLU A 42 6.09 -4.04 16.02
C GLU A 42 6.55 -3.88 14.57
N LEU A 43 7.59 -3.07 14.33
CA LEU A 43 8.18 -2.90 12.98
C LEU A 43 8.73 -4.21 12.42
N ALA A 44 9.36 -5.04 13.26
CA ALA A 44 9.86 -6.35 12.85
C ALA A 44 8.72 -7.33 12.53
N ALA A 45 7.63 -7.32 13.31
CA ALA A 45 6.46 -8.14 13.04
C ALA A 45 5.81 -7.77 11.69
N LEU A 46 5.61 -6.47 11.42
CA LEU A 46 5.07 -5.98 10.15
C LEU A 46 5.96 -6.34 8.96
N ARG A 47 7.29 -6.34 9.12
CA ARG A 47 8.23 -6.69 8.05
C ARG A 47 8.26 -8.19 7.73
N ARG A 48 7.97 -9.05 8.71
CA ARG A 48 8.05 -10.52 8.59
C ARG A 48 6.71 -11.18 8.31
N MET A 49 5.59 -10.46 8.45
CA MET A 49 4.27 -11.03 8.22
C MET A 49 4.12 -11.54 6.78
N ASP A 50 3.35 -12.61 6.61
CA ASP A 50 2.90 -13.09 5.32
C ASP A 50 1.66 -12.27 4.88
N PRO A 51 1.75 -11.45 3.81
CA PRO A 51 0.62 -10.64 3.38
C PRO A 51 -0.54 -11.43 2.78
N ASP A 52 -0.29 -12.65 2.29
CA ASP A 52 -1.33 -13.53 1.76
C ASP A 52 -2.03 -14.31 2.90
N ARG A 53 -1.41 -14.37 4.09
CA ARG A 53 -1.99 -14.91 5.33
C ARG A 53 -1.78 -13.95 6.52
N PRO A 54 -2.44 -12.78 6.51
CA PRO A 54 -2.17 -11.71 7.46
C PRO A 54 -2.75 -11.99 8.85
N THR A 55 -1.98 -12.65 9.71
CA THR A 55 -2.41 -13.08 11.06
C THR A 55 -1.81 -12.26 12.20
N THR A 56 -0.95 -11.29 11.92
CA THR A 56 -0.18 -10.60 12.97
C THR A 56 -1.00 -9.49 13.65
N GLY A 57 -1.00 -9.48 14.99
CA GLY A 57 -1.67 -8.44 15.78
C GLY A 57 -1.18 -7.01 15.50
N ALA A 58 0.09 -6.85 15.09
CA ALA A 58 0.66 -5.55 14.73
C ALA A 58 -0.03 -4.93 13.51
N LEU A 59 -0.44 -5.73 12.52
CA LEU A 59 -1.15 -5.25 11.34
C LEU A 59 -2.53 -4.70 11.74
N PHE A 60 -3.30 -5.48 12.50
CA PHE A 60 -4.65 -5.07 12.91
C PHE A 60 -4.64 -3.79 13.73
N ARG A 61 -3.68 -3.65 14.67
CA ARG A 61 -3.52 -2.40 15.43
C ARG A 61 -3.12 -1.22 14.55
N LEU A 62 -2.23 -1.43 13.58
CA LEU A 62 -1.81 -0.39 12.64
C LEU A 62 -2.99 0.12 11.80
N LEU A 63 -3.76 -0.81 11.21
CA LEU A 63 -4.93 -0.48 10.39
C LEU A 63 -6.01 0.24 11.23
N ALA A 64 -6.31 -0.27 12.42
CA ALA A 64 -7.28 0.36 13.32
C ALA A 64 -6.87 1.79 13.71
N ARG A 65 -5.60 2.04 14.03
CA ARG A 65 -5.09 3.39 14.32
C ARG A 65 -5.15 4.33 13.12
N ALA A 66 -4.99 3.79 11.92
CA ALA A 66 -5.12 4.52 10.66
C ALA A 66 -6.59 4.74 10.23
N GLY A 67 -7.58 4.31 11.05
CA GLY A 67 -9.00 4.45 10.74
C GLY A 67 -9.53 3.45 9.71
N ILE A 68 -8.76 2.40 9.41
CA ILE A 68 -9.14 1.37 8.44
C ILE A 68 -9.87 0.24 9.16
N GLY A 69 -11.18 0.19 8.97
CA GLY A 69 -12.08 -0.79 9.57
C GLY A 69 -12.60 -1.85 8.59
N GLU A 70 -13.47 -2.71 9.12
CA GLU A 70 -14.25 -3.78 8.47
C GLU A 70 -13.93 -4.09 7.00
N MET A 71 -13.37 -5.27 6.76
CA MET A 71 -13.05 -5.72 5.40
C MET A 71 -13.06 -7.23 5.26
N GLY A 72 -13.44 -7.70 4.08
CA GLY A 72 -13.25 -9.10 3.68
C GLY A 72 -11.78 -9.45 3.48
N LEU A 73 -11.48 -10.75 3.42
CA LEU A 73 -10.12 -11.29 3.35
C LEU A 73 -9.29 -10.73 2.18
N ASP A 74 -9.88 -10.58 1.00
CA ASP A 74 -9.20 -10.05 -0.19
C ASP A 74 -8.70 -8.61 0.02
N ARG A 75 -9.57 -7.74 0.57
CA ARG A 75 -9.20 -6.37 0.93
C ARG A 75 -8.15 -6.32 2.05
N LEU A 76 -8.21 -7.25 3.02
CA LEU A 76 -7.19 -7.39 4.06
C LEU A 76 -5.83 -7.79 3.49
N GLN A 77 -5.78 -8.73 2.54
CA GLN A 77 -4.53 -9.15 1.88
C GLN A 77 -3.88 -8.02 1.06
N ARG A 78 -4.69 -7.20 0.37
CA ARG A 78 -4.19 -6.00 -0.33
C ARG A 78 -3.60 -4.99 0.65
N TRP A 79 -4.29 -4.70 1.76
CA TRP A 79 -3.75 -3.83 2.81
C TRP A 79 -2.51 -4.40 3.49
N ALA A 80 -2.49 -5.70 3.77
CA ALA A 80 -1.31 -6.36 4.33
C ALA A 80 -0.11 -6.20 3.38
N SER A 81 -0.33 -6.31 2.07
CA SER A 81 0.74 -6.10 1.09
C SER A 81 1.24 -4.66 1.07
N ALA A 82 0.35 -3.66 1.10
CA ALA A 82 0.71 -2.25 1.22
C ALA A 82 1.51 -1.96 2.51
N VAL A 83 1.07 -2.51 3.64
CA VAL A 83 1.76 -2.37 4.94
C VAL A 83 3.13 -3.07 4.90
N HIS A 84 3.22 -4.25 4.32
CA HIS A 84 4.49 -4.98 4.16
C HIS A 84 5.50 -4.21 3.30
N ILE A 85 5.03 -3.55 2.23
CA ILE A 85 5.84 -2.65 1.38
C ILE A 85 6.42 -1.51 2.23
N MET A 86 5.57 -0.79 2.97
CA MET A 86 6.02 0.32 3.83
C MET A 86 6.97 -0.14 4.94
N ALA A 87 6.72 -1.31 5.53
CA ALA A 87 7.54 -1.88 6.61
C ALA A 87 8.98 -2.22 6.19
N GLN A 88 9.27 -2.32 4.88
CA GLN A 88 10.64 -2.53 4.42
C GLN A 88 11.54 -1.34 4.72
N ARG A 89 11.00 -0.10 4.67
CA ARG A 89 11.76 1.12 4.94
C ARG A 89 10.89 2.22 5.59
N PRO A 90 10.41 1.99 6.83
CA PRO A 90 9.42 2.84 7.49
C PRO A 90 9.95 4.24 7.84
N ASP A 91 11.27 4.37 7.97
CA ASP A 91 12.00 5.60 8.27
C ASP A 91 12.16 6.54 7.06
N ARG A 92 12.02 6.01 5.83
CA ARG A 92 12.20 6.79 4.59
C ARG A 92 11.00 6.69 3.65
N LEU A 93 9.79 6.65 4.20
CA LEU A 93 8.56 6.77 3.42
C LEU A 93 8.45 8.17 2.80
N ARG A 94 8.28 8.24 1.49
CA ARG A 94 8.02 9.49 0.76
C ARG A 94 6.89 9.33 -0.26
N PRO A 95 6.04 10.36 -0.41
CA PRO A 95 5.10 10.42 -1.51
C PRO A 95 5.83 10.87 -2.79
N GLY A 96 6.62 9.97 -3.37
CA GLY A 96 7.36 10.20 -4.61
C GLY A 96 6.80 9.39 -5.79
N ASN A 97 7.30 9.70 -6.99
CA ASN A 97 6.98 8.98 -8.21
C ASN A 97 7.76 7.66 -8.27
N LEU A 98 7.05 6.54 -8.37
CA LEU A 98 7.63 5.20 -8.38
C LEU A 98 8.54 5.01 -9.60
N GLY A 99 8.11 5.42 -10.80
CA GLY A 99 8.90 5.28 -12.02
C GLY A 99 10.27 5.95 -11.91
N GLN A 100 10.30 7.20 -11.43
CA GLN A 100 11.54 7.95 -11.22
C GLN A 100 12.45 7.29 -10.17
N SER A 101 11.90 6.86 -9.04
CA SER A 101 12.68 6.15 -8.01
C SER A 101 13.22 4.80 -8.51
N LEU A 102 12.47 4.10 -9.36
CA LEU A 102 12.93 2.85 -9.99
C LEU A 102 14.04 3.11 -11.01
N ALA A 103 13.92 4.13 -11.84
CA ALA A 103 14.97 4.53 -12.78
C ALA A 103 16.26 4.89 -12.03
N ALA A 104 16.17 5.65 -10.92
CA ALA A 104 17.31 6.07 -10.11
C ALA A 104 18.11 4.89 -9.52
N ILE A 105 17.46 3.76 -9.24
CA ILE A 105 18.13 2.54 -8.73
C ILE A 105 18.53 1.56 -9.83
N GLY A 106 18.47 1.95 -11.11
CA GLY A 106 18.79 1.09 -12.25
C GLY A 106 17.81 -0.07 -12.44
N PHE A 107 16.53 0.14 -12.12
CA PHE A 107 15.49 -0.85 -12.42
C PHE A 107 15.31 -0.94 -13.94
N THR A 108 15.43 -2.15 -14.47
CA THR A 108 15.39 -2.40 -15.93
C THR A 108 13.96 -2.25 -16.45
N GLU A 109 13.82 -1.70 -17.66
CA GLU A 109 12.54 -1.54 -18.37
C GLU A 109 11.73 -2.85 -18.41
N GLN A 110 12.38 -3.96 -18.78
CA GLN A 110 11.74 -5.29 -18.74
C GLN A 110 11.10 -5.64 -17.38
N ARG A 111 11.73 -5.26 -16.26
CA ARG A 111 11.17 -5.52 -14.92
C ARG A 111 10.05 -4.56 -14.57
N LEU A 112 10.12 -3.32 -15.07
CA LEU A 112 9.04 -2.35 -14.95
C LEU A 112 7.81 -2.85 -15.69
N ASP A 113 7.97 -3.30 -16.94
CA ASP A 113 6.89 -3.90 -17.73
C ASP A 113 6.26 -5.09 -17.02
N MET A 114 7.08 -5.99 -16.47
CA MET A 114 6.58 -7.13 -15.68
C MET A 114 5.76 -6.66 -14.47
N LEU A 115 6.20 -5.62 -13.75
CA LEU A 115 5.48 -5.08 -12.61
C LEU A 115 4.14 -4.45 -13.01
N LEU A 116 4.12 -3.63 -14.05
CA LEU A 116 2.94 -2.89 -14.49
C LEU A 116 1.88 -3.81 -15.12
N ASN A 117 2.31 -4.85 -15.82
CA ASN A 117 1.40 -5.82 -16.45
C ASN A 117 0.93 -6.93 -15.52
N ALA A 118 1.57 -7.12 -14.36
CA ALA A 118 1.13 -8.14 -13.41
C ALA A 118 -0.25 -7.84 -12.81
N ARG A 119 -0.95 -8.90 -12.43
CA ARG A 119 -2.27 -8.88 -11.77
C ARG A 119 -2.30 -9.93 -10.65
N GLY A 120 -3.21 -9.78 -9.70
CA GLY A 120 -3.47 -10.73 -8.62
C GLY A 120 -2.24 -10.99 -7.73
N SER A 121 -2.03 -12.26 -7.38
CA SER A 121 -0.90 -12.68 -6.55
C SER A 121 0.46 -12.34 -7.18
N THR A 122 0.59 -12.43 -8.50
CA THR A 122 1.82 -12.06 -9.22
C THR A 122 2.18 -10.59 -9.00
N LEU A 123 1.19 -9.69 -9.03
CA LEU A 123 1.44 -8.27 -8.76
C LEU A 123 1.92 -8.07 -7.33
N ARG A 124 1.27 -8.71 -6.35
CA ARG A 124 1.69 -8.61 -4.94
C ARG A 124 3.12 -9.10 -4.75
N ASP A 125 3.47 -10.23 -5.35
CA ASP A 125 4.81 -10.80 -5.29
C ASP A 125 5.87 -9.88 -5.90
N LEU A 126 5.62 -9.33 -7.09
CA LEU A 126 6.52 -8.39 -7.73
C LEU A 126 6.62 -7.09 -6.92
N ALA A 127 5.51 -6.55 -6.41
CA ALA A 127 5.52 -5.36 -5.58
C ALA A 127 6.35 -5.55 -4.30
N ARG A 128 6.26 -6.72 -3.65
CA ARG A 128 7.11 -7.05 -2.48
C ARG A 128 8.59 -7.10 -2.84
N ARG A 129 8.95 -7.72 -3.96
CA ARG A 129 10.34 -7.77 -4.46
C ARG A 129 10.87 -6.38 -4.82
N THR A 130 10.05 -5.56 -5.47
CA THR A 130 10.36 -4.17 -5.81
C THR A 130 10.58 -3.33 -4.56
N ALA A 131 9.71 -3.44 -3.56
CA ALA A 131 9.88 -2.77 -2.27
C ALA A 131 11.18 -3.20 -1.58
N LYS A 132 11.53 -4.48 -1.61
CA LYS A 132 12.78 -4.96 -1.03
C LYS A 132 14.01 -4.38 -1.72
N ARG A 133 13.97 -4.26 -3.06
CA ARG A 133 15.04 -3.64 -3.84
C ARG A 133 15.18 -2.14 -3.51
N LEU A 134 14.07 -1.39 -3.50
CA LEU A 134 14.06 0.01 -3.09
C LEU A 134 14.62 0.19 -1.67
N ALA A 135 14.22 -0.67 -0.74
CA ALA A 135 14.68 -0.63 0.64
C ALA A 135 16.19 -0.87 0.80
N ASN A 136 16.80 -1.62 -0.11
CA ASN A 136 18.24 -1.89 -0.13
C ASN A 136 19.06 -0.81 -0.87
N SER A 137 18.42 0.20 -1.46
CA SER A 137 19.09 1.31 -2.14
C SER A 137 19.30 2.52 -1.20
N GLU A 138 19.82 3.64 -1.70
CA GLU A 138 19.82 4.91 -0.97
C GLU A 138 18.55 5.74 -1.19
N GLU A 139 17.68 5.32 -2.12
CA GLU A 139 16.44 6.04 -2.44
C GLU A 139 15.41 5.96 -1.33
N ALA A 140 14.57 7.00 -1.22
CA ALA A 140 13.40 6.92 -0.38
C ALA A 140 12.43 5.83 -0.88
N MET A 141 11.52 5.36 -0.03
CA MET A 141 10.45 4.45 -0.42
C MET A 141 9.28 5.26 -1.00
N PRO A 142 9.05 5.25 -2.34
CA PRO A 142 7.90 5.89 -3.00
C PRO A 142 6.61 5.11 -2.73
N TYR A 143 6.16 5.12 -1.47
CA TYR A 143 5.14 4.17 -1.01
C TYR A 143 3.78 4.37 -1.66
N ARG A 144 3.43 5.60 -2.06
CA ARG A 144 2.07 5.93 -2.51
C ARG A 144 1.70 5.13 -3.75
N GLU A 145 2.47 5.25 -4.83
CA GLU A 145 2.12 4.61 -6.09
C GLU A 145 2.27 3.09 -6.03
N LEU A 146 3.33 2.60 -5.35
CA LEU A 146 3.54 1.16 -5.19
C LEU A 146 2.42 0.50 -4.36
N CYS A 147 1.96 1.15 -3.28
CA CYS A 147 0.85 0.63 -2.49
C CYS A 147 -0.48 0.76 -3.25
N ARG A 148 -0.70 1.87 -3.98
CA ARG A 148 -1.92 2.06 -4.79
C ARG A 148 -2.05 1.00 -5.88
N LEU A 149 -0.96 0.62 -6.55
CA LEU A 149 -0.98 -0.49 -7.52
C LEU A 149 -1.60 -1.76 -6.92
N VAL A 150 -1.18 -2.13 -5.70
CA VAL A 150 -1.70 -3.32 -5.02
C VAL A 150 -3.13 -3.14 -4.50
N LEU A 151 -3.48 -1.95 -4.01
CA LEU A 151 -4.82 -1.66 -3.45
C LEU A 151 -5.90 -1.56 -4.53
N LEU A 152 -5.54 -1.12 -5.74
CA LEU A 152 -6.46 -1.00 -6.88
C LEU A 152 -6.61 -2.30 -7.66
N ASP A 153 -5.68 -3.24 -7.53
CA ASP A 153 -5.69 -4.48 -8.29
C ASP A 153 -6.88 -5.38 -7.97
N GLY A 154 -7.46 -5.97 -9.02
CA GLY A 154 -8.63 -6.85 -8.93
C GLY A 154 -9.91 -6.13 -8.47
N ARG A 155 -10.00 -4.80 -8.58
CA ARG A 155 -11.20 -4.02 -8.27
C ARG A 155 -11.90 -3.56 -9.56
N PRO A 156 -13.01 -4.21 -9.97
CA PRO A 156 -13.75 -3.81 -11.17
C PRO A 156 -14.24 -2.37 -11.12
N ASP A 157 -14.61 -1.87 -9.93
CA ASP A 157 -15.09 -0.51 -9.72
C ASP A 157 -13.99 0.56 -9.87
N ARG A 158 -12.71 0.15 -9.92
CA ARG A 158 -11.52 1.03 -9.94
C ARG A 158 -10.54 0.71 -11.07
N GLU A 159 -10.97 -0.04 -12.09
CA GLU A 159 -10.08 -0.48 -13.16
C GLU A 159 -9.44 0.71 -13.90
N ASN A 160 -10.23 1.73 -14.26
CA ASN A 160 -9.71 2.95 -14.90
C ASN A 160 -8.64 3.65 -14.05
N GLU A 161 -8.86 3.76 -12.73
CA GLU A 161 -7.88 4.37 -11.81
C GLU A 161 -6.58 3.55 -11.74
N ALA A 162 -6.69 2.22 -11.82
CA ALA A 162 -5.54 1.32 -11.86
C ALA A 162 -4.72 1.49 -13.15
N GLU A 163 -5.39 1.59 -14.30
CA GLU A 163 -4.73 1.79 -15.60
C GLU A 163 -4.12 3.20 -15.72
N GLU A 164 -4.82 4.24 -15.27
CA GLU A 164 -4.25 5.60 -15.18
C GLU A 164 -2.99 5.64 -14.31
N LEU A 165 -2.99 4.91 -13.20
CA LEU A 165 -1.81 4.81 -12.34
C LEU A 165 -0.65 4.10 -13.05
N ARG A 166 -0.92 3.03 -13.80
CA ARG A 166 0.11 2.33 -14.59
C ARG A 166 0.72 3.25 -15.65
N ILE A 167 -0.10 4.00 -16.38
CA ILE A 167 0.36 4.98 -17.37
C ILE A 167 1.22 6.07 -16.72
N ARG A 168 0.87 6.53 -15.51
CA ARG A 168 1.67 7.54 -14.79
C ARG A 168 3.04 7.04 -14.34
N ILE A 169 3.14 5.74 -14.02
CA ILE A 169 4.37 5.14 -13.50
C ILE A 169 5.37 4.82 -14.62
N ALA A 170 4.86 4.43 -15.80
CA ALA A 170 5.65 4.17 -17.01
C ALA A 170 6.40 5.44 -17.46
#